data_AF-A0A7Y2YN41-F1
#
_entry.id   AF-A0A7Y2YN41-F1
#
_cell.length_a   1.000
_cell.length_b   1.000
_cell.length_c   1.000
_cell.angle_alpha   90.00
_cell.angle_beta   90.00
_cell.angle_gamma   90.00
#
_symmetry.space_group_name_H-M   'P 1'
#
loop_
_entity.id
_entity.type
_entity.pdbx_description
1 polymer ?
#
loop_
_entity_poly.entity_id
_entity_poly.type
_entity_poly.pdbx_seq_one_letter_code
_entity_poly.pdbx_strand_id
1 'polypeptide(L)'
;MQFKYPELLFGLFLLLIPILIHLFQLRKFKRVEFTNVKFLKQVEQQTRKSSQLKKWLVLLTRMLLLACLVVAFAQPYFASKELFNLKKETVLYLDNSFSMQAKGKNGSLLNEAIQDIINTVEDTETISVFTNDEEFKSASFKAIKNDLINLSYSSQQYDYESVILKGKQL
;
A
#
# COMPACT_ATOMS: atom_id res chain seq x y z
N MET A 1 -10.34 -2.32 -6.58
CA MET A 1 -9.73 -0.99 -6.44
C MET A 1 -10.53 -0.27 -5.38
N GLN A 2 -9.87 0.09 -4.29
CA GLN A 2 -10.47 0.86 -3.21
C GLN A 2 -9.95 2.31 -3.32
N PHE A 3 -10.68 3.26 -2.76
CA PHE A 3 -10.29 4.67 -2.75
C PHE A 3 -10.08 5.10 -1.31
N LYS A 4 -9.02 5.87 -1.04
CA LYS A 4 -8.76 6.37 0.30
C LYS A 4 -9.76 7.44 0.72
N TYR A 5 -10.22 8.24 -0.25
CA TYR A 5 -11.16 9.34 -0.07
C TYR A 5 -12.33 9.19 -1.06
N PRO A 6 -13.27 8.25 -0.81
CA PRO A 6 -14.37 7.96 -1.73
C PRO A 6 -15.32 9.15 -1.92
N GLU A 7 -15.45 10.04 -0.94
CA GLU A 7 -16.27 11.24 -0.99
C GLU A 7 -15.85 12.21 -2.11
N LEU A 8 -14.57 12.22 -2.49
CA LEU A 8 -14.07 13.08 -3.57
C LEU A 8 -14.62 12.67 -4.94
N LEU A 9 -15.11 11.44 -5.10
CA LEU A 9 -15.77 10.99 -6.33
C LEU A 9 -17.05 11.79 -6.62
N PHE A 10 -17.71 12.37 -5.61
CA PHE A 10 -18.82 13.29 -5.84
C PHE A 10 -18.38 14.55 -6.62
N GLY A 11 -17.10 14.90 -6.59
CA GLY A 11 -16.52 15.94 -7.44
C GLY A 11 -16.68 15.67 -8.94
N LEU A 12 -16.93 14.42 -9.37
CA LEU A 12 -17.27 14.11 -10.76
C LEU A 12 -18.54 14.81 -11.23
N PHE A 13 -19.45 15.20 -10.33
CA PHE A 13 -20.62 16.00 -10.71
C PHE A 13 -20.24 17.38 -11.26
N LEU A 14 -19.06 17.92 -10.91
CA LEU A 14 -18.56 19.18 -11.44
C LEU A 14 -18.34 19.12 -12.96
N LEU A 15 -18.15 17.92 -13.52
CA LEU A 15 -18.04 17.67 -14.95
C LEU A 15 -19.32 18.03 -15.72
N LEU A 16 -20.47 18.12 -15.05
CA LEU A 16 -21.72 18.57 -15.67
C LEU A 16 -21.63 20.02 -16.14
N ILE A 17 -20.85 20.87 -15.47
CA ILE A 17 -20.73 22.30 -15.81
C ILE A 17 -20.25 22.51 -17.26
N PRO A 18 -19.08 21.98 -17.69
CA PRO A 18 -18.62 22.14 -19.08
C PRO A 18 -19.53 21.44 -20.10
N ILE A 19 -20.19 20.33 -19.75
CA ILE A 19 -21.20 19.70 -20.62
C ILE A 19 -22.36 20.65 -20.85
N LEU A 20 -22.93 21.21 -19.78
CA LEU A 20 -24.06 22.13 -19.85
C LEU A 20 -23.67 23.39 -20.64
N ILE A 21 -22.51 23.99 -20.37
CA ILE A 21 -22.02 25.15 -21.12
C ILE A 21 -21.84 24.82 -22.62
N HIS A 22 -21.43 23.59 -22.95
CA HIS A 22 -21.29 23.19 -24.35
C HIS A 22 -22.65 23.00 -25.05
N LEU A 23 -23.62 22.41 -24.33
CA LEU A 23 -24.97 22.15 -24.84
C LEU A 23 -25.75 23.46 -25.01
N PHE A 24 -25.65 24.35 -24.02
CA PHE A 24 -26.22 25.68 -24.06
C PHE A 24 -25.27 26.61 -24.82
N GLN A 25 -25.45 26.70 -26.14
CA GLN A 25 -24.78 27.67 -26.99
C GLN A 25 -25.24 29.11 -26.66
N LEU A 26 -24.78 29.65 -25.52
CA LEU A 26 -25.15 30.97 -24.98
C LEU A 26 -24.79 32.14 -25.91
N ARG A 27 -24.06 31.89 -27.00
CA ARG A 27 -23.70 32.89 -27.99
C ARG A 27 -24.76 32.99 -29.08
N LYS A 28 -25.61 34.03 -29.01
CA LYS A 28 -26.48 34.43 -30.12
C LYS A 28 -25.65 35.07 -31.22
N PHE A 29 -25.64 34.45 -32.41
CA PHE A 29 -25.00 35.05 -33.59
C PHE A 29 -25.84 36.25 -34.08
N LYS A 30 -25.24 37.44 -34.16
CA LYS A 30 -25.87 38.60 -34.83
C LYS A 30 -25.81 38.39 -36.34
N ARG A 31 -26.97 38.45 -37.01
CA ARG A 31 -27.05 38.41 -38.47
C ARG A 31 -26.75 39.80 -39.03
N VAL A 32 -25.94 39.86 -40.08
CA VAL A 32 -25.61 41.09 -40.82
C VAL A 32 -25.90 40.82 -42.30
N GLU A 33 -26.61 41.73 -42.94
CA GLU A 33 -26.94 41.66 -44.38
C GLU A 33 -25.67 41.85 -45.22
N PHE A 34 -25.40 40.94 -46.16
CA PHE A 34 -24.21 40.99 -47.03
C PHE A 34 -24.57 40.60 -48.47
N THR A 35 -24.10 41.39 -49.44
CA THR A 35 -24.59 41.41 -50.83
C THR A 35 -24.21 40.16 -51.65
N ASN A 36 -23.18 39.39 -51.28
CA ASN A 36 -22.74 38.20 -52.03
C ASN A 36 -22.41 37.00 -51.12
N VAL A 37 -23.42 36.21 -50.76
CA VAL A 37 -23.34 35.07 -49.82
C VAL A 37 -23.07 33.72 -50.47
N LYS A 38 -23.12 33.62 -51.81
CA LYS A 38 -23.07 32.33 -52.53
C LYS A 38 -21.74 31.58 -52.29
N PHE A 39 -20.64 32.31 -52.29
CA PHE A 39 -19.29 31.78 -52.04
C PHE A 39 -19.08 31.41 -50.56
N LEU A 40 -19.57 32.23 -49.63
CA LEU A 40 -19.46 32.01 -48.19
C LEU A 40 -20.24 30.79 -47.71
N LYS A 41 -21.44 30.56 -48.26
CA LYS A 41 -22.32 29.43 -47.87
C LYS A 41 -21.72 28.06 -48.23
N GLN A 42 -20.96 28.01 -49.33
CA GLN A 42 -20.31 26.78 -49.82
C GLN A 42 -19.09 26.40 -48.95
N VAL A 43 -18.34 27.40 -48.48
CA VAL A 43 -17.25 27.22 -47.50
C VAL A 43 -17.79 26.86 -46.11
N GLU A 44 -18.88 27.48 -45.67
CA GLU A 44 -19.49 27.24 -44.35
C GLU A 44 -19.88 25.76 -44.16
N GLN A 45 -20.41 25.11 -45.20
CA GLN A 45 -20.78 23.69 -45.14
C GLN A 45 -19.58 22.76 -44.95
N GLN A 46 -18.44 23.05 -45.59
CA GLN A 46 -17.23 22.23 -45.45
C GLN A 46 -16.56 22.44 -44.09
N THR A 47 -16.47 23.67 -43.60
CA THR A 47 -15.87 23.97 -42.29
C THR A 47 -16.70 23.44 -41.11
N ARG A 48 -18.04 23.38 -41.25
CA ARG A 48 -18.95 22.91 -40.18
C ARG A 48 -18.68 21.47 -39.74
N LYS A 49 -18.46 20.52 -40.66
CA LYS A 49 -18.24 19.10 -40.31
C LYS A 49 -16.94 18.87 -39.52
N SER A 50 -15.83 19.47 -39.95
CA SER A 50 -14.54 19.36 -39.25
C SER A 50 -14.55 20.09 -37.90
N SER A 51 -15.22 21.25 -37.83
CA SER A 51 -15.36 22.01 -36.59
C SER A 51 -16.14 21.24 -35.52
N GLN A 52 -17.15 20.45 -35.89
CA GLN A 52 -17.90 19.63 -34.94
C GLN A 52 -17.03 18.55 -34.30
N LEU A 53 -16.27 17.77 -35.07
CA LEU A 53 -15.36 16.74 -34.52
C LEU A 53 -14.31 17.34 -33.58
N LYS A 54 -13.69 18.47 -33.98
CA LYS A 54 -12.74 19.18 -33.12
C LYS A 54 -13.39 19.65 -31.82
N LYS A 55 -14.63 20.13 -31.87
CA LYS A 55 -15.38 20.56 -30.67
C LYS A 55 -15.61 19.41 -29.70
N TRP A 56 -16.03 18.24 -30.18
CA TRP A 56 -16.24 17.06 -29.34
C TRP A 56 -14.93 16.56 -28.74
N LEU A 57 -13.84 16.51 -29.51
CA LEU A 57 -12.51 16.15 -28.99
C LEU A 57 -12.03 17.10 -27.90
N VAL A 58 -12.16 18.42 -28.10
CA VAL A 58 -11.76 19.42 -27.09
C VAL A 58 -12.64 19.35 -25.84
N LEU A 59 -13.93 19.04 -25.98
CA LEU A 59 -14.79 18.80 -24.83
C LEU A 59 -14.33 17.57 -24.06
N LEU A 60 -14.08 16.46 -24.76
CA LEU A 60 -13.69 15.19 -24.15
C LEU A 60 -12.34 15.33 -23.42
N THR A 61 -11.36 16.01 -23.99
CA THR A 61 -10.06 16.23 -23.32
C THR A 61 -10.19 17.08 -22.06
N ARG A 62 -11.02 18.14 -22.07
CA ARG A 62 -11.32 18.94 -20.86
C ARG A 62 -11.97 18.10 -19.77
N MET A 63 -12.91 17.25 -20.15
CA MET A 63 -13.61 16.35 -19.24
C MET A 63 -12.66 15.32 -18.63
N LEU A 64 -11.81 14.69 -19.46
CA LEU A 64 -10.81 13.74 -19.00
C LEU A 64 -9.80 14.37 -18.04
N LEU A 65 -9.33 15.58 -18.32
CA LEU A 65 -8.38 16.27 -17.44
C LEU A 65 -8.98 16.45 -16.04
N LEU A 66 -10.20 16.97 -15.96
CA LEU A 66 -10.91 17.13 -14.69
C LEU A 66 -11.21 15.79 -14.00
N ALA A 67 -11.63 14.77 -14.76
CA ALA A 67 -11.89 13.44 -14.21
C ALA A 67 -10.62 12.79 -13.64
N CYS A 68 -9.50 12.85 -14.37
CA CYS A 68 -8.22 12.37 -13.90
C CYS A 68 -7.76 13.10 -12.64
N LEU A 69 -7.99 14.41 -12.56
CA LEU A 69 -7.67 15.21 -11.37
C LEU A 69 -8.50 14.73 -10.17
N VAL A 70 -9.81 14.57 -10.31
CA VAL A 70 -10.69 14.05 -9.25
C VAL A 70 -10.25 12.64 -8.80
N VAL A 71 -9.98 11.75 -9.75
CA VAL A 71 -9.53 10.38 -9.45
C VAL A 71 -8.15 10.38 -8.78
N ALA A 72 -7.22 11.24 -9.21
CA ALA A 72 -5.90 11.35 -8.59
C ALA A 72 -6.00 11.79 -7.12
N PHE A 73 -6.87 12.75 -6.81
CA PHE A 73 -7.11 13.16 -5.42
C PHE A 73 -7.87 12.11 -4.60
N ALA A 74 -8.72 11.28 -5.22
CA ALA A 74 -9.38 10.16 -4.55
C ALA A 74 -8.41 9.04 -4.12
N GLN A 75 -7.16 9.08 -4.59
CA GLN A 75 -6.08 8.13 -4.28
C GLN A 75 -6.53 6.66 -4.39
N PRO A 76 -6.70 6.15 -5.61
CA PRO A 76 -7.03 4.75 -5.78
C PRO A 76 -5.86 3.87 -5.36
N TYR A 77 -6.17 2.80 -4.64
CA TYR A 77 -5.22 1.79 -4.27
C TYR A 77 -5.78 0.39 -4.55
N PHE A 78 -4.87 -0.53 -4.82
CA PHE A 78 -5.16 -1.95 -4.89
C PHE A 78 -4.75 -2.56 -3.56
N ALA A 79 -5.70 -2.94 -2.72
CA ALA A 79 -5.40 -3.72 -1.53
C ALA A 79 -4.86 -5.09 -1.99
N SER A 80 -3.59 -5.38 -1.69
CA SER A 80 -3.03 -6.71 -1.88
C SER A 80 -3.73 -7.67 -0.92
N LYS A 81 -4.41 -8.68 -1.46
CA LYS A 81 -4.98 -9.77 -0.65
C LYS A 81 -3.89 -10.65 -0.01
N GLU A 82 -2.62 -10.47 -0.39
CA GLU A 82 -1.50 -11.22 0.15
C GLU A 82 -1.28 -11.00 1.65
N LEU A 83 -1.65 -9.83 2.18
CA LEU A 83 -1.56 -9.56 3.62
C LEU A 83 -2.51 -10.43 4.46
N PHE A 84 -3.59 -10.96 3.88
CA PHE A 84 -4.54 -11.81 4.60
C PHE A 84 -4.06 -13.25 4.77
N ASN A 85 -3.05 -13.68 4.01
CA ASN A 85 -2.48 -15.03 4.08
C ASN A 85 -1.01 -15.03 4.49
N LEU A 86 -0.51 -13.90 5.02
CA LEU A 86 0.76 -13.89 5.73
C LEU A 86 0.58 -14.75 6.97
N LYS A 87 1.09 -15.99 6.89
CA LYS A 87 1.34 -16.85 8.04
C LYS A 87 2.09 -15.97 9.04
N LYS A 88 1.47 -15.68 10.19
CA LYS A 88 2.11 -14.83 11.21
C LYS A 88 3.43 -15.50 11.58
N GLU A 89 4.53 -14.89 11.19
CA GLU A 89 5.85 -15.37 11.59
C GLU A 89 6.10 -14.86 13.02
N THR A 90 6.15 -15.81 13.94
CA THR A 90 6.49 -15.51 15.34
C THR A 90 8.01 -15.46 15.45
N VAL A 91 8.52 -14.26 15.75
CA VAL A 91 9.94 -14.04 16.03
C VAL A 91 10.14 -13.96 17.54
N LEU A 92 10.97 -14.84 18.08
CA LEU A 92 11.31 -14.91 19.49
C LEU A 92 12.75 -14.45 19.72
N TYR A 93 12.93 -13.53 20.66
CA TYR A 93 14.26 -13.19 21.16
C TYR A 93 14.48 -13.87 22.51
N LEU A 94 15.60 -14.60 22.63
CA LEU A 94 16.03 -15.24 23.87
C LEU A 94 17.37 -14.65 24.30
N ASP A 95 17.39 -13.92 25.41
CA ASP A 95 18.63 -13.39 25.97
C ASP A 95 19.46 -14.53 26.59
N ASN A 96 20.70 -14.70 26.12
CA ASN A 96 21.69 -15.61 26.69
C ASN A 96 22.90 -14.86 27.28
N SER A 97 22.76 -13.60 27.65
CA SER A 97 23.79 -12.84 28.36
C SER A 97 24.16 -13.47 29.70
N PHE A 98 25.35 -13.16 30.23
CA PHE A 98 25.79 -13.64 31.54
C PHE A 98 24.85 -13.26 32.71
N SER A 99 23.97 -12.26 32.54
CA SER A 99 22.96 -11.93 33.54
C SER A 99 21.96 -13.09 33.78
N MET A 100 21.74 -13.91 32.75
CA MET A 100 20.83 -15.06 32.79
C MET A 100 21.42 -16.29 33.51
N GLN A 101 22.67 -16.21 33.96
CA GLN A 101 23.29 -17.21 34.83
C GLN A 101 22.76 -17.13 36.28
N ALA A 102 22.02 -16.07 36.63
CA ALA A 102 21.41 -15.94 37.94
C ALA A 102 20.51 -17.14 38.28
N LYS A 103 20.41 -17.44 39.57
CA LYS A 103 19.66 -18.61 40.06
C LYS A 103 18.15 -18.36 39.93
N GLY A 104 17.51 -19.13 39.08
CA GLY A 104 16.06 -19.20 38.91
C GLY A 104 15.43 -20.29 39.78
N LYS A 105 14.17 -20.63 39.49
CA LYS A 105 13.42 -21.66 40.23
C LYS A 105 13.94 -23.06 39.96
N ASN A 106 14.30 -23.33 38.71
CA ASN A 106 14.70 -24.65 38.20
C ASN A 106 16.11 -24.67 37.56
N GLY A 107 17.06 -23.92 38.12
CA GLY A 107 18.42 -23.82 37.58
C GLY A 107 18.84 -22.38 37.34
N SER A 108 19.48 -22.10 36.20
CA SER A 108 19.70 -20.73 35.75
C SER A 108 18.43 -20.13 35.15
N LEU A 109 18.33 -18.80 35.11
CA LEU A 109 17.22 -18.10 34.43
C LEU A 109 17.13 -18.49 32.95
N LEU A 110 18.27 -18.70 32.30
CA LEU A 110 18.32 -19.16 30.90
C LEU A 110 17.62 -20.51 30.73
N ASN A 111 17.90 -21.47 31.61
CA ASN A 111 17.28 -22.80 31.55
C ASN A 111 15.77 -22.72 31.81
N GLU A 112 15.33 -21.86 32.73
CA GLU A 112 13.90 -21.62 33.00
C GLU A 112 13.21 -21.05 31.75
N ALA A 113 13.79 -20.04 31.11
CA ALA A 113 13.26 -19.44 29.88
C ALA A 113 13.18 -20.45 28.73
N ILE A 114 14.20 -21.29 28.52
CA ILE A 114 14.19 -22.34 27.50
C ILE A 114 13.06 -23.34 27.75
N GLN A 115 12.86 -23.76 29.00
CA GLN A 115 11.77 -24.68 29.36
C GLN A 115 10.40 -24.06 29.13
N ASP A 116 10.23 -22.78 29.47
CA ASP A 116 8.97 -22.07 29.24
C ASP A 116 8.63 -21.99 27.73
N ILE A 117 9.65 -21.75 26.89
CA ILE A 117 9.48 -21.76 25.43
C ILE A 117 9.09 -23.17 24.94
N ILE A 118 9.77 -24.21 25.42
CA ILE A 118 9.48 -25.61 25.05
C ILE A 118 8.07 -26.03 25.45
N ASN A 119 7.55 -25.54 26.57
CA ASN A 119 6.20 -25.87 27.04
C ASN A 119 5.11 -25.06 26.33
N THR A 120 5.46 -23.90 25.75
CA THR A 120 4.50 -22.99 25.13
C THR A 120 4.38 -23.19 23.63
N VAL A 121 5.48 -23.52 22.94
CA VAL A 121 5.52 -23.64 21.48
C VAL A 121 5.35 -25.08 21.02
N GLU A 122 4.45 -25.31 20.06
CA GLU A 122 4.24 -26.62 19.46
C GLU A 122 5.40 -27.02 18.53
N ASP A 123 5.82 -28.29 18.58
CA ASP A 123 6.92 -28.83 17.77
C ASP A 123 6.73 -28.63 16.24
N THR A 124 5.48 -28.53 15.77
CA THR A 124 5.12 -28.35 14.35
C THR A 124 5.10 -26.90 13.90
N GLU A 125 5.25 -25.94 14.81
CA GLU A 125 5.24 -24.52 14.47
C GLU A 125 6.60 -24.11 13.86
N THR A 126 6.55 -23.28 12.83
CA THR A 126 7.73 -22.66 12.22
C THR A 126 7.93 -21.31 12.87
N ILE A 127 9.01 -21.16 13.64
CA ILE A 127 9.34 -19.94 14.36
C ILE A 127 10.75 -19.47 14.00
N SER A 128 10.99 -18.18 14.14
CA SER A 128 12.32 -17.59 14.03
C SER A 128 12.81 -17.25 15.43
N VAL A 129 13.92 -17.84 15.87
CA VAL A 129 14.51 -17.58 17.19
C VAL A 129 15.89 -16.99 17.01
N PHE A 130 16.20 -15.93 17.73
CA PHE A 130 17.56 -15.41 17.79
C PHE A 130 17.97 -15.09 19.22
N THR A 131 19.25 -15.27 19.50
CA THR A 131 19.90 -14.97 20.77
C THR A 131 20.88 -13.82 20.58
N ASN A 132 21.79 -13.62 21.55
CA ASN A 132 22.77 -12.55 21.46
C ASN A 132 23.87 -12.86 20.43
N ASP A 133 24.09 -14.14 20.10
CA ASP A 133 25.15 -14.64 19.23
C ASP A 133 24.70 -15.65 18.16
N GLU A 134 23.55 -16.30 18.32
CA GLU A 134 23.01 -17.30 17.38
C GLU A 134 21.67 -16.89 16.78
N GLU A 135 21.36 -17.41 15.59
CA GLU A 135 20.17 -17.03 14.82
C GLU A 135 19.62 -18.21 14.03
N PHE A 136 18.35 -18.53 14.26
CA PHE A 136 17.61 -19.62 13.65
C PHE A 136 16.42 -19.05 12.87
N LYS A 137 16.53 -19.00 11.55
CA LYS A 137 15.48 -18.45 10.66
C LYS A 137 14.47 -19.50 10.24
N SER A 138 13.20 -19.20 10.45
CA SER A 138 12.02 -19.93 9.96
C SER A 138 12.17 -21.46 10.09
N ALA A 139 12.70 -21.91 11.22
CA ALA A 139 12.98 -23.31 11.49
C ALA A 139 11.79 -23.95 12.22
N SER A 140 11.60 -25.26 12.04
CA SER A 140 10.66 -26.01 12.88
C SER A 140 11.19 -26.04 14.31
N PHE A 141 10.32 -25.78 15.30
CA PHE A 141 10.71 -25.79 16.71
C PHE A 141 11.40 -27.10 17.11
N LYS A 142 10.93 -28.23 16.59
CA LYS A 142 11.54 -29.55 16.81
C LYS A 142 13.00 -29.62 16.36
N ALA A 143 13.38 -28.93 15.28
CA ALA A 143 14.74 -28.94 14.74
C ALA A 143 15.70 -28.15 15.64
N ILE A 144 15.25 -27.01 16.17
CA ILE A 144 16.09 -26.10 16.97
C ILE A 144 16.08 -26.42 18.47
N LYS A 145 15.16 -27.26 18.94
CA LYS A 145 14.98 -27.59 20.36
C LYS A 145 16.27 -28.04 21.05
N ASN A 146 17.06 -28.90 20.40
CA ASN A 146 18.32 -29.39 20.96
C ASN A 146 19.40 -28.31 20.99
N ASP A 147 19.40 -27.41 19.99
CA ASP A 147 20.34 -26.29 19.93
C ASP A 147 20.03 -25.30 21.06
N LEU A 148 18.74 -24.98 21.26
CA LEU A 148 18.27 -24.12 22.36
C LEU A 148 18.65 -24.68 23.74
N ILE A 149 18.55 -25.99 23.97
CA ILE A 149 18.92 -26.62 25.25
C ILE A 149 20.43 -26.54 25.52
N ASN A 150 21.25 -26.56 24.47
CA ASN A 150 22.72 -26.55 24.57
C ASN A 150 23.32 -25.15 24.43
N LEU A 151 22.50 -24.09 24.48
CA LEU A 151 22.97 -22.71 24.36
C LEU A 151 24.01 -22.37 25.42
N SER A 152 25.08 -21.71 24.98
CA SER A 152 26.10 -21.16 25.85
C SER A 152 25.78 -19.70 26.20
N TYR A 153 26.37 -19.20 27.29
CA TYR A 153 26.24 -17.80 27.67
C TYR A 153 27.13 -16.91 26.78
N SER A 154 26.59 -15.78 26.34
CA SER A 154 27.30 -14.83 25.50
C SER A 154 27.75 -13.59 26.26
N SER A 155 28.87 -13.04 25.83
CA SER A 155 29.33 -11.70 26.26
C SER A 155 28.70 -10.57 25.45
N GLN A 156 28.05 -10.88 24.32
CA GLN A 156 27.37 -9.89 23.49
C GLN A 156 26.06 -9.45 24.17
N GLN A 157 25.77 -8.16 24.08
CA GLN A 157 24.55 -7.58 24.60
C GLN A 157 24.02 -6.57 23.57
N TYR A 158 22.77 -6.74 23.18
CA TYR A 158 22.07 -5.78 22.34
C TYR A 158 21.26 -4.81 23.19
N ASP A 159 21.14 -3.56 22.73
CA ASP A 159 20.14 -2.66 23.27
C ASP A 159 18.74 -3.07 22.78
N TYR A 160 17.72 -2.58 23.47
CA TYR A 160 16.32 -2.93 23.17
C TYR A 160 15.91 -2.57 21.73
N GLU A 161 16.36 -1.41 21.24
CA GLU A 161 16.05 -0.95 19.88
C GLU A 161 16.69 -1.84 18.81
N SER A 162 17.94 -2.29 19.03
CA SER A 162 18.66 -3.19 18.13
C SER A 162 18.02 -4.57 18.10
N VAL A 163 17.54 -5.08 19.25
CA VAL A 163 16.77 -6.34 19.29
C VAL A 163 15.50 -6.22 18.45
N ILE A 164 14.76 -5.12 18.59
CA ILE A 164 13.54 -4.88 17.79
C ILE A 164 13.87 -4.76 16.30
N LEU A 165 14.91 -4.00 15.95
CA LEU A 165 15.35 -3.81 14.58
C LEU A 165 15.76 -5.13 13.94
N LYS A 166 16.54 -5.95 14.65
CA LYS A 166 16.95 -7.28 14.19
C LYS A 166 15.74 -8.19 14.02
N GLY A 167 14.81 -8.19 14.98
CA GLY A 167 13.57 -8.96 14.90
C GLY A 167 12.66 -8.58 13.72
N LYS A 168 12.74 -7.33 13.23
CA LYS A 168 12.01 -6.88 12.02
C LYS A 168 12.68 -7.27 10.70
N GLN A 169 13.95 -7.67 10.74
CA GLN A 169 14.73 -8.06 9.55
C GLN A 169 14.75 -9.57 9.29
N LEU A 170 14.33 -10.35 10.29
CA LEU A 170 14.10 -11.78 10.19
C LEU A 170 12.81 -12.06 9.42
#